data_AF-A0A951E8W4-F1
#
_entry.id   AF-A0A951E8W4-F1
#
_cell.length_a   1.000
_cell.length_b   1.000
_cell.length_c   1.000
_cell.angle_alpha   90.00
_cell.angle_beta   90.00
_cell.angle_gamma   90.00
#
_symmetry.space_group_name_H-M   'P 1'
#
loop_
_entity.id
_entity.type
_entity.pdbx_description
1 polymer ?
#
loop_
_entity_poly.entity_id
_entity_poly.type
_entity_poly.pdbx_seq_one_letter_code
_entity_poly.pdbx_strand_id
1 'polypeptide(L)'
;MFGPVTSKIEALDAIGAALNFPSWYGRNLDALYDCLVDLSWQPAGEHVLIWTGYRELEVADPAGYRAVVSALDDAAAVNSERPLSVLLADS
;
A
#
# COMPACT_ATOMS: atom_id res chain seq x y z
N MET A 1 -0.96 0.67 20.68
CA MET A 1 -1.03 1.86 19.81
C MET A 1 0.19 1.78 18.91
N PHE A 2 0.03 1.41 17.63
CA PHE A 2 1.14 1.43 16.69
C PHE A 2 1.54 2.89 16.48
N GLY A 3 2.83 3.19 16.54
CA GLY A 3 3.35 4.54 16.29
C GLY A 3 3.15 4.95 14.83
N PRO A 4 3.58 6.16 14.46
CA PRO A 4 3.56 6.59 13.06
C PRO A 4 4.38 5.61 12.19
N VAL A 5 3.94 5.42 10.95
CA VAL A 5 4.71 4.65 9.94
C VAL A 5 5.88 5.51 9.51
N THR A 6 7.11 5.07 9.81
CA THR A 6 8.34 5.85 9.58
C THR A 6 9.40 5.10 8.79
N SER A 7 9.15 3.84 8.44
CA SER A 7 10.02 3.05 7.57
C SER A 7 9.24 2.33 6.47
N LYS A 8 9.92 2.02 5.37
CA LYS A 8 9.34 1.19 4.28
C LYS A 8 8.71 -0.11 4.78
N ILE A 9 9.35 -0.82 5.71
CA ILE A 9 8.83 -2.10 6.22
C ILE A 9 7.51 -1.89 6.98
N GLU A 10 7.45 -0.87 7.84
CA GLU A 10 6.20 -0.53 8.55
C GLU A 10 5.07 -0.15 7.58
N ALA A 11 5.40 0.51 6.47
CA ALA A 11 4.42 0.86 5.44
C ALA A 11 3.89 -0.38 4.72
N LEU A 12 4.77 -1.30 4.32
CA LEU A 12 4.40 -2.58 3.71
C LEU A 12 3.49 -3.39 4.63
N ASP A 13 3.79 -3.41 5.93
CA ASP A 13 3.00 -4.09 6.94
C ASP A 13 1.62 -3.45 7.13
N ALA A 14 1.57 -2.12 7.22
CA ALA A 14 0.33 -1.37 7.39
C ALA A 14 -0.60 -1.53 6.19
N ILE A 15 -0.06 -1.45 4.97
CA ILE A 15 -0.84 -1.65 3.74
C ILE A 15 -1.34 -3.09 3.65
N GLY A 16 -0.48 -4.08 3.90
CA GLY A 16 -0.86 -5.49 3.88
C GLY A 16 -1.95 -5.81 4.90
N ALA A 17 -1.90 -5.21 6.10
CA ALA A 17 -2.95 -5.34 7.10
C ALA A 17 -4.26 -4.66 6.66
N ALA A 18 -4.18 -3.43 6.12
CA ALA A 18 -5.34 -2.66 5.69
C ALA A 18 -6.10 -3.34 4.53
N LEU A 19 -5.38 -3.96 3.60
CA LEU A 19 -5.93 -4.67 2.45
C LEU A 19 -6.07 -6.18 2.69
N ASN A 20 -5.98 -6.62 3.95
CA ASN A 20 -6.13 -8.02 4.37
C ASN A 20 -5.37 -9.01 3.47
N PHE A 21 -4.10 -8.71 3.20
CA PHE A 21 -3.27 -9.53 2.33
C PHE A 21 -3.09 -10.94 2.88
N PRO A 22 -2.92 -11.95 2.00
CA PRO A 22 -2.76 -13.34 2.43
C PRO A 22 -1.51 -13.57 3.26
N SER A 23 -1.49 -14.68 4.01
CA SER A 23 -0.36 -15.04 4.88
C SER A 23 0.96 -15.29 4.14
N TRP A 24 0.93 -15.47 2.82
CA TRP A 24 2.12 -15.61 1.99
C TRP A 24 2.75 -14.27 1.59
N TYR A 25 2.15 -13.13 1.97
CA TYR A 25 2.66 -11.80 1.66
C TYR A 25 4.10 -11.60 2.13
N GLY A 26 5.02 -11.43 1.18
CA GLY A 26 6.47 -11.45 1.39
C GLY A 26 7.10 -10.16 1.94
N ARG A 27 6.29 -9.14 2.27
CA ARG A 27 6.72 -7.88 2.92
C ARG A 27 7.90 -7.20 2.20
N ASN A 28 7.84 -7.17 0.87
CA ASN A 28 8.75 -6.45 0.00
C ASN A 28 7.94 -5.79 -1.14
N LEU A 29 8.57 -4.95 -1.96
CA LEU A 29 7.86 -4.17 -3.00
C LEU A 29 7.29 -5.06 -4.12
N ASP A 30 7.99 -6.12 -4.51
CA ASP A 30 7.49 -7.05 -5.53
C ASP A 30 6.25 -7.80 -5.01
N ALA A 31 6.32 -8.30 -3.77
CA ALA A 31 5.18 -8.93 -3.12
C ALA A 31 4.02 -7.95 -2.87
N LEU A 32 4.30 -6.66 -2.67
CA LEU A 32 3.27 -5.62 -2.58
C LEU A 32 2.57 -5.49 -3.93
N TYR A 33 3.34 -5.29 -5.00
CA TYR A 33 2.83 -5.16 -6.35
C TYR A 33 1.97 -6.38 -6.75
N ASP A 34 2.49 -7.59 -6.56
CA ASP A 34 1.78 -8.85 -6.86
C ASP A 34 0.41 -8.91 -6.15
N CYS A 35 0.36 -8.49 -4.89
CA CYS A 35 -0.89 -8.49 -4.16
C CYS A 35 -1.89 -7.43 -4.65
N LEU A 36 -1.40 -6.24 -5.03
CA LEU A 36 -2.23 -5.13 -5.48
C LEU A 36 -2.84 -5.37 -6.88
N VAL A 37 -2.15 -6.12 -7.74
CA VAL A 37 -2.68 -6.47 -9.08
C VAL A 37 -3.64 -7.66 -9.07
N ASP A 38 -3.61 -8.48 -8.01
CA ASP A 38 -4.52 -9.61 -7.82
C ASP A 38 -5.79 -9.16 -7.08
N LEU A 39 -5.67 -8.76 -5.81
CA LEU A 39 -6.77 -8.42 -4.90
C LEU A 39 -7.96 -9.41 -4.92
N SER A 40 -7.80 -10.65 -5.41
CA SER A 40 -8.92 -11.60 -5.58
C SER A 40 -9.58 -12.03 -4.26
N TRP A 41 -8.89 -11.87 -3.13
CA TRP A 41 -9.42 -12.11 -1.78
C TRP A 41 -10.30 -10.97 -1.25
N GLN A 42 -10.34 -9.81 -1.92
CA GLN A 42 -11.22 -8.70 -1.58
C GLN A 42 -12.60 -8.85 -2.25
N PRO A 43 -13.65 -8.13 -1.78
CA PRO A 43 -14.91 -8.02 -2.50
C PRO A 43 -14.70 -7.46 -3.90
N ALA A 44 -15.46 -7.92 -4.90
CA ALA A 44 -15.37 -7.38 -6.26
C ALA A 44 -15.77 -5.89 -6.30
N GLY A 45 -15.12 -5.13 -7.19
CA GLY A 45 -15.39 -3.71 -7.39
C GLY A 45 -14.19 -2.82 -7.12
N GLU A 46 -14.45 -1.53 -6.97
CA GLU A 46 -13.43 -0.52 -6.71
C GLU A 46 -12.98 -0.52 -5.24
N HIS A 47 -11.68 -0.33 -5.04
CA HIS A 47 -11.06 -0.20 -3.74
C HIS A 47 -10.38 1.17 -3.61
N VAL A 48 -10.44 1.75 -2.42
CA VAL A 48 -9.75 3.00 -2.10
C VAL A 48 -8.86 2.80 -0.88
N LEU A 49 -7.55 3.00 -1.04
CA LEU A 49 -6.60 3.04 0.08
C LEU A 49 -6.42 4.50 0.51
N ILE A 50 -6.93 4.84 1.68
CA ILE A 50 -6.72 6.17 2.29
C ILE A 50 -5.51 6.10 3.20
N TRP A 51 -4.46 6.85 2.87
CA TRP A 51 -3.25 6.93 3.67
C TRP A 51 -3.17 8.29 4.37
N THR A 52 -3.57 8.30 5.64
CA THR A 52 -3.37 9.43 6.57
C THR A 52 -2.01 9.33 7.24
N GLY A 53 -1.34 10.47 7.46
CA GLY A 53 -0.01 10.47 8.10
C GLY A 53 1.08 9.84 7.22
N TYR A 54 0.97 10.05 5.91
CA TYR A 54 2.00 9.60 4.95
C TYR A 54 3.29 10.44 5.06
N ARG A 55 3.19 11.67 5.59
CA ARG A 55 4.30 12.61 5.74
C ARG A 55 5.36 12.11 6.71
N GLU A 56 4.96 11.33 7.70
CA GLU A 56 5.85 10.73 8.69
C GLU A 56 6.84 9.78 8.01
N LEU A 57 6.37 8.98 7.06
CA LEU A 57 7.24 8.16 6.22
C LEU A 57 8.02 9.01 5.22
N GLU A 58 7.37 10.00 4.59
CA GLU A 58 8.01 10.90 3.61
C GLU A 58 9.25 11.59 4.19
N VAL A 59 9.18 12.01 5.46
CA VAL A 59 10.28 12.69 6.17
C VAL A 59 11.31 11.69 6.70
N ALA A 60 10.87 10.60 7.32
CA ALA A 60 11.77 9.65 7.99
C ALA A 60 12.53 8.74 7.01
N ASP A 61 11.89 8.33 5.91
CA ASP A 61 12.45 7.46 4.87
C ASP A 61 11.98 7.91 3.47
N PRO A 62 12.54 9.01 2.91
CA PRO A 62 12.10 9.53 1.62
C PRO A 62 12.28 8.55 0.45
N ALA A 63 13.29 7.68 0.53
CA ALA A 63 13.54 6.66 -0.49
C ALA A 63 12.50 5.53 -0.41
N GLY A 64 12.21 5.05 0.81
CA GLY A 64 11.16 4.09 1.07
C GLY A 64 9.78 4.61 0.67
N TYR A 65 9.46 5.85 1.05
CA TYR A 65 8.22 6.52 0.66
C TYR A 65 8.02 6.50 -0.86
N ARG A 66 8.99 7.01 -1.64
CA ARG A 66 8.91 7.03 -3.11
C ARG A 66 8.74 5.63 -3.69
N ALA A 67 9.43 4.64 -3.13
CA ALA A 67 9.35 3.28 -3.63
C ALA A 67 7.97 2.63 -3.37
N VAL A 68 7.38 2.87 -2.20
CA VAL A 68 6.03 2.38 -1.88
C VAL A 68 4.97 3.08 -2.73
N VAL A 69 5.03 4.41 -2.87
CA VAL A 69 4.09 5.17 -3.70
C VAL A 69 4.19 4.74 -5.17
N SER A 70 5.40 4.57 -5.70
CA SER A 70 5.57 4.06 -7.08
C SER A 70 4.92 2.69 -7.27
N ALA A 71 5.12 1.74 -6.35
CA ALA A 71 4.51 0.42 -6.45
C ALA A 71 2.97 0.46 -6.36
N LEU A 72 2.43 1.37 -5.55
CA LEU A 72 0.98 1.62 -5.47
C LEU A 72 0.43 2.19 -6.78
N ASP A 73 1.07 3.21 -7.34
CA ASP A 73 0.67 3.85 -8.59
C ASP A 73 0.76 2.88 -9.79
N ASP A 74 1.86 2.12 -9.87
CA ASP A 74 2.08 1.14 -10.93
C ASP A 74 1.01 0.03 -10.90
N ALA A 75 0.67 -0.48 -9.71
CA ALA A 75 -0.35 -1.51 -9.57
C ALA A 75 -1.77 -0.97 -9.86
N ALA A 76 -2.08 0.25 -9.41
CA ALA A 76 -3.34 0.93 -9.68
C ALA A 76 -3.61 1.12 -11.18
N ALA A 77 -2.55 1.32 -11.98
CA ALA A 77 -2.66 1.51 -13.42
C ALA A 77 -3.02 0.23 -14.21
N VAL A 78 -2.84 -0.96 -13.62
CA VAL A 78 -2.99 -2.24 -14.35
C VAL A 78 -4.12 -3.13 -13.86
N ASN A 79 -4.60 -2.96 -12.62
CA ASN A 79 -5.70 -3.76 -12.09
C ASN A 79 -7.07 -3.25 -12.57
N SER A 80 -7.54 -3.73 -13.72
CA SER A 80 -8.83 -3.32 -14.29
C SER A 80 -10.05 -4.06 -13.73
N GLU A 81 -9.87 -5.24 -13.15
CA GLU A 81 -10.98 -6.01 -12.56
C GLU A 81 -11.34 -5.52 -11.15
N ARG A 82 -10.34 -5.05 -10.40
CA ARG A 82 -10.45 -4.57 -9.02
C ARG A 82 -9.65 -3.27 -8.87
N PRO A 83 -10.09 -2.18 -9.51
CA PRO A 83 -9.33 -0.95 -9.55
C PRO A 83 -9.06 -0.43 -8.14
N LEU A 84 -7.82 -0.03 -7.90
CA LEU A 84 -7.36 0.56 -6.65
C LEU A 84 -7.03 2.04 -6.86
N SER A 85 -7.65 2.90 -6.07
CA SER A 85 -7.31 4.31 -5.97
C SER A 85 -6.58 4.58 -4.65
N VAL A 86 -5.47 5.33 -4.69
CA VAL A 86 -4.75 5.75 -3.48
C VAL A 86 -5.02 7.22 -3.21
N LEU A 87 -5.48 7.52 -1.99
CA LEU A 87 -5.74 8.87 -1.52
C LEU A 87 -4.77 9.20 -0.39
N LEU A 88 -3.83 10.10 -0.66
CA LEU A 88 -2.99 10.71 0.37
C LEU A 88 -3.78 11.84 1.03
N ALA A 89 -4.13 11.66 2.30
CA ALA A 89 -4.91 12.63 3.06
C ALA A 89 -4.04 13.26 4.15
N ASP A 90 -3.89 14.58 4.10
CA ASP A 90 -3.37 15.34 5.23
C ASP A 90 -4.42 15.33 6.35
N SER A 91 -4.00 14.93 7.55
CA SER A 91 -4.86 14.87 8.76
C SER A 91 -5.07 16.26 9.35
#